data_AF-A0A955AYZ2-F1
#
_entry.id   AF-A0A955AYZ2-F1
#
_cell.length_a   1.000
_cell.length_b   1.000
_cell.length_c   1.000
_cell.angle_alpha   90.00
_cell.angle_beta   90.00
_cell.angle_gamma   90.00
#
_symmetry.space_group_name_H-M   'P 1'
#
loop_
_entity.id
_entity.type
_entity.pdbx_description
1 polymer ?
#
loop_
_entity_poly.entity_id
_entity_poly.type
_entity_poly.pdbx_seq_one_letter_code
_entity_poly.pdbx_strand_id
1 'polypeptide(L)' 'MSRITIVVPCYNEAERLPADVFREFVRADEARDVSFLFVNDGSRDNTAAILNSLAKTEPRMRAMHLAKNGGKAEAVR' A
#
# COMPACT_ATOMS: atom_id res chain seq x y z
N MET A 1 -19.98 4.68 11.43
CA MET A 1 -19.24 3.59 10.77
C MET A 1 -17.78 3.69 11.20
N SER A 2 -17.14 2.56 11.50
CA SER A 2 -15.72 2.52 11.88
C SER A 2 -14.86 2.53 10.62
N ARG A 3 -14.02 3.55 10.46
CA ARG A 3 -13.06 3.66 9.38
C ARG A 3 -11.84 2.79 9.67
N ILE A 4 -11.53 1.83 8.80
CA ILE A 4 -10.39 0.93 8.96
C ILE A 4 -9.27 1.37 8.01
N THR A 5 -8.04 1.45 8.51
CA THR A 5 -6.85 1.62 7.67
C THR A 5 -5.97 0.40 7.82
N ILE A 6 -5.73 -0.30 6.70
CA ILE A 6 -4.81 -1.43 6.64
C ILE A 6 -3.45 -0.91 6.22
N VAL A 7 -2.46 -1.08 7.10
CA VAL A 7 -1.06 -0.71 6.81
C VAL A 7 -0.34 -1.92 6.22
N VAL A 8 0.23 -1.75 5.04
CA VAL A 8 0.92 -2.81 4.30
C VAL A 8 2.39 -2.41 4.12
N PRO A 9 3.33 -2.96 4.91
CA PRO A 9 4.75 -2.75 4.68
C PRO A 9 5.20 -3.49 3.42
N CYS A 10 5.97 -2.83 2.57
CA CYS A 10 6.47 -3.37 1.31
C CYS A 10 7.98 -3.16 1.20
N TYR A 11 8.73 -4.23 0.91
CA TYR A 11 10.13 -4.16 0.52
C TYR A 11 10.43 -5.16 -0.59
N ASN A 12 10.76 -4.67 -1.77
CA ASN A 12 11.02 -5.46 -2.97
C ASN A 12 9.88 -6.44 -3.32
N GLU A 13 8.67 -5.90 -3.46
CA GLU A 13 7.43 -6.64 -3.69
C GLU A 13 6.96 -6.56 -5.15
N ALA A 14 7.73 -5.99 -6.08
CA ALA A 14 7.22 -5.65 -7.41
C ALA A 14 6.63 -6.83 -8.19
N GLU A 15 7.21 -8.01 -8.03
CA GLU A 15 6.77 -9.23 -8.72
C GLU A 15 5.59 -9.93 -8.03
N ARG A 16 5.32 -9.62 -6.76
CA ARG A 16 4.33 -10.33 -5.96
C ARG A 16 3.21 -9.47 -5.42
N LEU A 17 3.28 -8.15 -5.58
CA LEU A 17 2.24 -7.22 -5.14
C LEU A 17 1.02 -7.30 -6.10
N PRO A 18 -0.12 -7.85 -5.67
CA PRO A 18 -1.28 -8.03 -6.54
C PRO A 18 -2.08 -6.72 -6.65
N ALA A 19 -1.56 -5.74 -7.39
CA ALA A 19 -2.14 -4.39 -7.50
C ALA A 19 -3.65 -4.39 -7.84
N ASP A 20 -4.08 -5.27 -8.73
CA ASP A 20 -5.48 -5.33 -9.16
C ASP A 20 -6.41 -5.91 -8.08
N VAL A 21 -5.92 -6.85 -7.25
CA VAL A 21 -6.70 -7.40 -6.14
C VAL A 21 -7.02 -6.31 -5.10
N PHE A 22 -6.06 -5.43 -4.79
CA PHE A 22 -6.32 -4.30 -3.91
C PHE A 22 -7.39 -3.36 -4.50
N ARG A 23 -7.34 -3.10 -5.82
CA ARG A 23 -8.29 -2.23 -6.51
C ARG A 23 -9.70 -2.81 -6.47
N GLU A 24 -9.83 -4.09 -6.77
CA GLU A 24 -11.09 -4.81 -6.73
C GLU A 24 -11.68 -4.83 -5.32
N PHE A 25 -10.86 -5.10 -4.30
CA PHE A 25 -11.31 -5.09 -2.91
C PHE A 25 -11.91 -3.74 -2.51
N VAL A 26 -11.20 -2.65 -2.78
CA VAL A 26 -11.65 -1.30 -2.41
C VAL A 26 -12.92 -0.92 -3.17
N ARG A 27 -13.03 -1.30 -4.45
CA ARG A 27 -14.25 -1.07 -5.26
C ARG A 27 -15.46 -1.85 -4.76
N ALA A 28 -15.27 -3.11 -4.35
CA ALA A 28 -16.35 -3.95 -3.83
C ALA A 28 -16.78 -3.52 -2.41
N ASP A 29 -15.89 -2.87 -1.67
CA ASP A 29 -16.13 -2.42 -0.29
C ASP A 29 -16.74 -1.02 -0.22
N GLU A 30 -17.95 -0.83 -0.75
CA GLU A 30 -18.67 0.45 -0.61
C GLU A 30 -19.18 0.67 0.83
N ALA A 31 -19.35 -0.39 1.63
CA ALA A 31 -20.05 -0.34 2.91
C ALA A 31 -19.15 -0.25 4.16
N ARG A 32 -17.85 -0.61 4.09
CA ARG A 32 -17.00 -0.80 5.29
C ARG A 32 -15.91 0.26 5.48
N ASP A 33 -15.83 1.27 4.61
CA ASP A 33 -14.88 2.40 4.70
C ASP A 33 -13.44 1.95 5.02
N VAL A 34 -12.96 0.92 4.30
CA VAL A 34 -11.59 0.44 4.39
C VAL A 34 -10.68 1.25 3.46
N SER A 35 -9.50 1.61 3.97
CA SER A 35 -8.43 2.26 3.21
C SER A 35 -7.10 1.53 3.40
N PHE A 36 -6.18 1.71 2.46
CA PHE A 36 -4.85 1.13 2.50
C PHE A 36 -3.78 2.20 2.60
N LEU A 37 -2.81 1.99 3.49
CA LEU A 37 -1.55 2.72 3.54
C LEU A 37 -0.42 1.74 3.24
N PHE A 38 0.14 1.83 2.04
CA PHE A 38 1.33 1.09 1.67
C PHE A 38 2.58 1.84 2.15
N VAL A 39 3.43 1.17 2.93
CA VAL A 39 4.69 1.75 3.42
C VAL A 39 5.84 1.07 2.70
N ASN A 40 6.43 1.77 1.72
CA ASN A 40 7.63 1.33 1.03
C ASN A 40 8.85 1.51 1.94
N ASP A 41 9.40 0.41 2.42
CA ASP A 41 10.56 0.35 3.30
C ASP A 41 11.89 0.39 2.52
N GLY A 42 12.06 1.43 1.70
CA GLY A 42 13.28 1.65 0.92
C GLY A 42 13.54 0.60 -0.16
N SER A 43 12.50 0.13 -0.88
CA SER A 43 12.67 -0.83 -1.98
C SER A 43 13.62 -0.34 -3.06
N ARG A 44 14.33 -1.29 -3.69
CA ARG A 44 15.31 -1.06 -4.76
C ARG A 44 14.83 -1.58 -6.13
N ASP A 45 13.65 -2.17 -6.17
CA ASP A 45 12.97 -2.63 -7.38
C ASP A 45 11.83 -1.67 -7.78
N ASN A 46 10.93 -2.11 -8.65
CA ASN A 46 9.82 -1.31 -9.17
C ASN A 46 8.64 -1.13 -8.18
N THR A 47 8.77 -1.56 -6.91
CA THR A 47 7.69 -1.49 -5.90
C THR A 47 7.16 -0.07 -5.76
N ALA A 48 8.06 0.92 -5.68
CA ALA A 48 7.64 2.32 -5.50
C ALA A 48 6.78 2.83 -6.65
N ALA A 49 7.07 2.44 -7.89
CA ALA A 49 6.28 2.84 -9.06
C ALA A 49 4.88 2.23 -9.02
N ILE A 50 4.76 0.97 -8.64
CA ILE A 50 3.47 0.27 -8.53
C ILE A 50 2.61 0.91 -7.43
N LEU A 51 3.19 1.20 -6.26
CA LEU A 51 2.48 1.85 -5.15
C LEU A 51 2.00 3.26 -5.51
N ASN A 52 2.83 4.04 -6.22
CA ASN A 52 2.43 5.35 -6.72
C ASN A 52 1.30 5.26 -7.75
N SER A 53 1.29 4.24 -8.61
CA SER A 53 0.18 4.00 -9.54
C SER A 53 -1.12 3.70 -8.78
N LEU A 54 -1.08 2.83 -7.79
CA LEU A 54 -2.23 2.51 -6.93
C LEU A 54 -2.81 3.77 -6.27
N ALA A 55 -1.96 4.56 -5.61
CA ALA A 55 -2.37 5.77 -4.91
C ALA A 55 -2.92 6.88 -5.84
N LYS A 56 -2.49 6.92 -7.11
CA LYS A 56 -3.05 7.85 -8.11
C LYS A 56 -4.43 7.41 -8.59
N THR A 57 -4.68 6.11 -8.66
CA THR A 57 -5.92 5.56 -9.26
C THR A 57 -7.08 5.41 -8.29
N GLU A 58 -6.83 5.37 -6.97
CA GLU A 58 -7.86 5.13 -5.95
C GLU A 58 -7.59 5.99 -4.70
N PRO A 59 -8.46 6.97 -4.36
CA PRO A 59 -8.26 7.87 -3.20
C PRO A 59 -8.16 7.17 -1.84
N ARG A 60 -8.72 5.96 -1.71
CA ARG A 60 -8.63 5.13 -0.51
C ARG A 60 -7.32 4.35 -0.40
N MET A 61 -6.41 4.50 -1.37
CA MET A 61 -5.06 3.93 -1.33
C MET A 61 -4.03 5.05 -1.24
N ARG A 62 -3.08 4.91 -0.33
CA ARG A 62 -1.99 5.86 -0.12
C ARG A 62 -0.66 5.14 -0.07
N ALA A 63 0.40 5.82 -0.50
CA ALA A 63 1.77 5.33 -0.44
C ALA A 63 2.64 6.27 0.41
N MET A 64 3.44 5.70 1.30
CA MET A 64 4.50 6.38 2.05
C MET A 64 5.83 5.73 1.73
N HIS A 65 6.88 6.52 1.49
CA HIS A 65 8.20 6.01 1.14
C HIS A 65 9.23 6.38 2.21
N LEU A 66 9.84 5.37 2.80
CA LEU A 66 10.99 5.53 3.70
C LEU A 66 12.27 5.63 2.86
N ALA A 67 13.19 6.49 3.30
CA ALA A 67 14.43 6.77 2.57
C ALA A 67 15.40 5.57 2.53
N LYS A 68 15.35 4.70 3.53
CA LYS A 68 16.19 3.50 3.64
C LYS A 68 15.39 2.37 4.26
N ASN A 69 15.79 1.13 3.97
CA ASN A 69 15.23 -0.05 4.60
C ASN A 69 15.54 -0.07 6.10
N GLY A 70 14.50 -0.03 6.93
CA GLY A 70 14.55 -0.13 8.39
C GLY A 70 14.02 -1.46 8.94
N GLY A 71 13.42 -2.28 8.07
CA GLY A 71 12.78 -3.53 8.43
C GLY A 71 11.28 -3.36 8.70
N LYS A 72 10.54 -4.48 8.66
CA LYS A 72 9.07 -4.50 8.77
C LYS A 72 8.54 -3.78 10.00
N ALA A 73 9.22 -3.89 11.15
CA ALA A 73 8.81 -3.26 12.40
C ALA A 73 8.86 -1.72 12.31
N GLU A 74 9.93 -1.18 11.72
CA GLU A 74 10.06 0.27 11.49
C GLU A 74 9.03 0.78 10.48
N ALA A 75 8.71 -0.03 9.47
CA ALA A 75 7.70 0.32 8.47
C ALA A 75 6.27 0.42 9.02
N VAL A 76 5.98 -0.17 10.19
CA VAL A 76 4.64 -0.14 10.83
C VAL A 76 4.64 0.55 12.20
N ARG A 77 5.72 1.26 12.55
CA ARG A 77 5.90 1.94 13.83
C ARG A 77 4.98 3.14 14.02
#